data_AF-A0A3D3QDY2-F1
#
_entry.id   AF-A0A3D3QDY2-F1
#
_cell.length_a   1.000
_cell.length_b   1.000
_cell.length_c   1.000
_cell.angle_alpha   90.00
_cell.angle_beta   90.00
_cell.angle_gamma   90.00
#
_symmetry.space_group_name_H-M   'P 1'
#
loop_
_entity.id
_entity.type
_entity.pdbx_description
1 polymer ?
#
loop_
_entity_poly.entity_id
_entity_poly.type
_entity_poly.pdbx_seq_one_letter_code
_entity_poly.pdbx_strand_id
1 'polypeptide(L)'
;HGAKMLFAVAEATVPKVTVVLRKGYGAGYYVMNGRAFEPDLIVGWPTAEISVMGPEGAVNIIFRRQIEAAGDAEAQAVLRDQMVAMVREQIAAEIAAGWSFVDDLIDPADTRATIISGLEIGQTKQVDRPWRKHGVLPV
;
A
#
# COMPACT_ATOMS: atom_id res chain seq x y z
N HIS A 1 6.41 -18.48 5.35
CA HIS A 1 5.34 -18.44 4.33
C HIS A 1 5.21 -17.07 3.65
N GLY A 2 4.80 -15.99 4.33
CA GLY A 2 4.62 -14.67 3.69
C GLY A 2 5.86 -14.08 3.00
N ALA A 3 7.05 -14.33 3.56
CA ALA A 3 8.32 -13.89 2.97
C ALA A 3 8.61 -14.49 1.58
N LYS A 4 7.97 -15.60 1.20
CA LYS A 4 8.12 -16.20 -0.14
C LYS A 4 7.54 -15.29 -1.23
N MET A 5 6.42 -14.61 -0.96
CA MET A 5 5.82 -13.66 -1.90
C MET A 5 6.70 -12.41 -2.05
N LEU A 6 7.18 -11.85 -0.93
CA LEU A 6 8.11 -10.72 -0.95
C LEU A 6 9.36 -11.05 -1.77
N PHE A 7 9.93 -12.24 -1.57
CA PHE A 7 11.07 -12.73 -2.33
C PHE A 7 10.76 -12.82 -3.82
N ALA A 8 9.60 -13.39 -4.20
CA ALA A 8 9.20 -13.52 -5.60
C ALA A 8 9.01 -12.16 -6.28
N VAL A 9 8.37 -11.21 -5.61
CA VAL A 9 8.15 -9.84 -6.12
C VAL A 9 9.48 -9.09 -6.27
N ALA A 10 10.37 -9.20 -5.28
CA ALA A 10 11.72 -8.64 -5.37
C ALA A 10 12.57 -9.29 -6.46
N GLU A 11 12.40 -10.61 -6.69
CA GLU A 11 13.15 -11.33 -7.71
C GLU A 11 12.58 -11.15 -9.13
N ALA A 12 11.33 -10.70 -9.30
CA ALA A 12 10.75 -10.52 -10.62
C ALA A 12 11.41 -9.37 -11.40
N THR A 13 11.94 -9.70 -12.60
CA THR A 13 12.50 -8.76 -13.58
C THR A 13 11.56 -8.45 -14.74
N VAL A 14 10.44 -9.17 -14.83
CA VAL A 14 9.38 -8.91 -15.81
C VAL A 14 8.73 -7.52 -15.59
N PRO A 15 7.95 -7.01 -16.55
CA PRO A 15 7.09 -5.86 -16.32
C PRO A 15 6.10 -6.12 -15.18
N LYS A 16 5.98 -5.16 -14.25
CA LYS A 16 5.12 -5.23 -13.07
C LYS A 16 4.26 -3.97 -13.01
N VAL A 17 2.94 -4.16 -13.13
CA VAL A 17 1.94 -3.11 -12.96
C VAL A 17 1.13 -3.41 -11.72
N THR A 18 1.01 -2.44 -10.81
CA THR A 18 0.26 -2.55 -9.55
C THR A 18 -0.92 -1.59 -9.56
N VAL A 19 -2.10 -2.09 -9.18
CA VAL A 19 -3.30 -1.25 -8.98
C VAL A 19 -3.80 -1.43 -7.55
N VAL A 20 -3.73 -0.37 -6.75
CA VAL A 20 -4.21 -0.37 -5.36
C VAL A 20 -5.69 0.01 -5.36
N LEU A 21 -6.56 -0.98 -5.20
CA LEU A 21 -8.01 -0.78 -5.28
C LEU A 21 -8.58 -0.12 -4.01
N ARG A 22 -8.11 -0.57 -2.84
CA ARG A 22 -8.63 -0.14 -1.53
C ARG A 22 -7.55 -0.17 -0.46
N LYS A 23 -7.46 -1.23 0.34
CA LYS A 23 -6.59 -1.25 1.53
C LYS A 23 -5.18 -1.72 1.18
N GLY A 24 -4.20 -0.84 1.30
CA GLY A 24 -2.78 -1.13 1.16
C GLY A 24 -2.02 -0.76 2.44
N TYR A 25 -2.02 -1.66 3.43
CA TYR A 25 -1.38 -1.36 4.72
C TYR A 25 -0.07 -2.12 4.96
N GLY A 26 0.94 -1.40 5.44
CA GLY A 26 2.19 -1.93 5.98
C GLY A 26 2.85 -2.94 5.06
N ALA A 27 3.24 -4.07 5.64
CA ALA A 27 3.87 -5.16 4.89
C ALA A 27 2.98 -5.69 3.75
N GLY A 28 1.65 -5.63 3.87
CA GLY A 28 0.74 -6.08 2.81
C GLY A 28 0.89 -5.26 1.54
N TYR A 29 0.98 -3.94 1.65
CA TYR A 29 1.25 -3.06 0.50
C TYR A 29 2.56 -3.43 -0.21
N TYR A 30 3.63 -3.64 0.56
CA TYR A 30 4.95 -3.98 0.02
C TYR A 30 5.02 -5.39 -0.59
N VAL A 31 4.45 -6.38 0.08
CA VAL A 31 4.35 -7.76 -0.43
C VAL A 31 3.56 -7.82 -1.73
N MET A 32 2.62 -6.90 -1.94
CA MET A 32 1.82 -6.77 -3.16
C MET A 32 2.43 -5.81 -4.19
N ASN A 33 3.76 -5.75 -4.27
CA ASN A 33 4.51 -4.93 -5.24
C ASN A 33 4.27 -3.42 -5.08
N GLY A 34 4.29 -2.96 -3.83
CA GLY A 34 4.34 -1.54 -3.49
C GLY A 34 5.64 -0.86 -3.94
N ARG A 35 5.71 0.47 -3.84
CA ARG A 35 6.77 1.34 -4.37
C ARG A 35 8.21 0.84 -4.15
N ALA A 36 8.51 0.33 -2.96
CA ALA A 36 9.86 -0.15 -2.61
C ALA A 36 10.31 -1.40 -3.39
N PHE A 37 9.40 -2.07 -4.10
CA PHE A 37 9.68 -3.26 -4.92
C PHE A 37 9.67 -2.96 -6.42
N GLU A 38 9.76 -1.67 -6.76
CA GLU A 38 10.02 -1.17 -8.11
C GLU A 38 8.98 -1.69 -9.13
N PRO A 39 7.68 -1.42 -8.90
CA PRO A 39 6.69 -1.51 -9.97
C PRO A 39 7.11 -0.58 -11.13
N ASP A 40 6.87 -1.02 -12.37
CA ASP A 40 7.05 -0.17 -13.55
C ASP A 40 5.95 0.89 -13.65
N LEU A 41 4.77 0.56 -13.11
CA LEU A 41 3.67 1.48 -12.90
C LEU A 41 2.90 1.05 -11.66
N ILE A 42 2.67 1.98 -10.73
CA ILE A 42 1.81 1.76 -9.57
C ILE A 42 0.76 2.86 -9.48
N VAL A 43 -0.50 2.50 -9.59
CA VAL A 43 -1.62 3.46 -9.50
C VAL A 43 -2.57 3.08 -8.38
N GLY A 44 -3.30 4.06 -7.86
CA GLY A 44 -4.36 3.88 -6.87
C GLY A 44 -5.73 4.23 -7.44
N TRP A 45 -6.78 3.64 -6.88
CA TRP A 45 -8.14 4.18 -7.01
C TRP A 45 -8.37 5.30 -5.97
N PRO A 46 -9.37 6.18 -6.14
CA PRO A 46 -9.75 7.16 -5.12
C PRO A 46 -10.16 6.51 -3.79
N THR A 47 -10.62 5.26 -3.82
CA THR A 47 -10.94 4.46 -2.63
C THR A 47 -9.73 3.84 -1.94
N ALA A 48 -8.52 4.09 -2.44
CA ALA A 48 -7.30 3.55 -1.85
C ALA A 48 -7.00 4.19 -0.49
N GLU A 49 -6.57 3.36 0.45
CA GLU A 49 -6.04 3.77 1.74
C GLU A 49 -4.65 3.14 1.87
N ILE A 50 -3.60 3.96 1.89
CA ILE A 50 -2.21 3.50 1.94
C ILE A 50 -1.53 4.07 3.17
N SER A 51 -1.10 3.19 4.08
CA SER A 51 -0.51 3.59 5.36
C SER A 51 0.30 2.45 5.97
N VAL A 52 0.98 2.72 7.09
CA VAL A 52 1.69 1.68 7.87
C VAL A 52 0.72 0.67 8.49
N MET A 53 -0.47 1.11 8.89
CA MET A 53 -1.51 0.27 9.46
C MET A 53 -2.91 0.86 9.23
N GLY A 54 -3.95 0.06 9.50
CA GLY A 54 -5.33 0.55 9.43
C GLY A 54 -5.66 1.58 10.54
N PRO A 55 -6.68 2.42 10.32
CA PRO A 55 -6.98 3.54 11.21
C PRO A 55 -7.38 3.09 12.62
N GLU A 56 -8.11 1.99 12.75
CA GLU A 56 -8.51 1.45 14.06
C GLU A 56 -7.30 0.98 14.88
N GLY A 57 -6.31 0.39 14.21
CA GLY A 57 -5.05 -0.02 14.83
C GLY A 57 -4.22 1.18 15.27
N ALA A 58 -4.12 2.20 14.42
CA ALA A 58 -3.40 3.43 14.71
C ALA A 58 -4.01 4.16 15.92
N VAL A 59 -5.34 4.30 15.99
CA VAL A 59 -6.02 4.95 17.12
C VAL A 59 -5.74 4.25 18.44
N ASN A 60 -5.76 2.92 18.45
CA ASN A 60 -5.48 2.12 19.65
C ASN A 60 -4.04 2.25 20.16
N ILE A 61 -3.13 2.78 19.34
CA ILE A 61 -1.72 3.01 19.72
C ILE A 61 -1.51 4.48 20.06
N ILE A 62 -1.91 5.39 19.16
CA ILE A 62 -1.62 6.82 19.26
C ILE A 62 -2.50 7.50 20.31
N PHE A 63 -3.80 7.20 20.31
CA PHE A 63 -4.80 7.91 21.13
C PHE A 63 -5.25 7.11 22.35
N ARG A 64 -4.62 5.96 22.63
CA ARG A 64 -5.00 5.06 23.72
C ARG A 64 -5.26 5.78 25.05
N ARG A 65 -4.30 6.59 25.49
CA ARG A 65 -4.38 7.31 26.78
C ARG A 65 -5.48 8.36 26.80
N GLN A 66 -5.73 9.01 25.67
CA GLN A 66 -6.77 10.04 25.55
C GLN A 66 -8.16 9.40 25.59
N ILE A 67 -8.32 8.25 24.93
CA ILE A 67 -9.54 7.46 24.97
C ILE A 67 -9.76 6.93 26.38
N GLU A 68 -8.77 6.29 27.01
CA GLU A 68 -8.90 5.78 28.39
C GLU A 68 -9.24 6.90 29.41
N ALA A 69 -8.92 8.17 29.12
CA ALA A 69 -9.25 9.32 29.95
C ALA A 69 -10.65 9.92 29.69
N ALA A 70 -11.38 9.49 28.66
CA ALA A 70 -12.63 10.11 28.20
C ALA A 70 -13.86 9.85 29.09
N GLY A 71 -13.70 9.16 30.23
CA GLY A 71 -14.78 8.86 31.16
C GLY A 71 -15.36 7.47 30.94
N ASP A 72 -16.69 7.39 30.77
CA ASP A 72 -17.42 6.13 30.64
C ASP A 72 -17.27 5.47 29.26
N ALA A 73 -17.78 4.24 29.13
CA ALA A 73 -17.64 3.45 27.91
C ALA A 73 -18.29 4.09 26.68
N GLU A 74 -19.34 4.90 26.86
CA GLU A 74 -20.02 5.57 25.76
C GLU A 74 -19.16 6.74 25.24
N ALA A 75 -18.65 7.57 26.14
CA ALA A 75 -17.73 8.66 25.79
C ALA A 75 -16.44 8.14 25.13
N GLN A 76 -15.91 7.01 25.60
CA GLN A 76 -14.76 6.34 24.99
C GLN A 76 -15.05 5.87 23.55
N ALA A 77 -16.23 5.29 23.32
CA ALA A 77 -16.62 4.81 21.99
C ALA A 77 -16.76 5.98 21.01
N VAL A 78 -17.45 7.05 21.42
CA VAL A 78 -17.62 8.26 20.60
C VAL A 78 -16.26 8.88 20.25
N LEU A 79 -15.36 9.05 21.23
CA LEU A 79 -14.05 9.62 20.98
C LEU A 79 -13.21 8.73 20.06
N ARG A 80 -13.29 7.40 20.23
CA ARG A 80 -12.60 6.46 19.36
C ARG A 80 -13.06 6.59 17.91
N ASP A 81 -14.37 6.64 17.66
CA ASP A 81 -14.91 6.75 16.31
C ASP A 81 -14.50 8.07 15.64
N GLN A 82 -14.49 9.17 16.40
CA GLN A 82 -13.98 10.46 15.94
C GLN A 82 -12.50 10.38 15.53
N MET A 83 -11.66 9.76 16.37
CA MET A 83 -10.23 9.60 16.07
C MET A 83 -10.00 8.66 14.87
N VAL A 84 -10.83 7.62 14.70
CA VAL A 84 -10.74 6.70 13.55
C VAL A 84 -11.09 7.42 12.26
N ALA A 85 -12.15 8.24 12.26
CA ALA A 85 -12.51 9.05 11.10
C ALA A 85 -11.39 10.03 10.74
N MET A 86 -10.83 10.75 11.72
CA MET A 86 -9.71 11.66 11.52
C MET A 86 -8.47 10.94 10.96
N VAL A 87 -8.09 9.79 11.49
CA VAL A 87 -6.94 9.02 10.96
C VAL A 87 -7.24 8.52 9.55
N ARG A 88 -8.49 8.14 9.24
CA ARG A 88 -8.86 7.68 7.91
C ARG A 88 -8.66 8.77 6.85
N GLU A 89 -8.99 10.02 7.17
CA GLU A 89 -8.73 11.16 6.28
C GLU A 89 -7.23 11.36 6.02
N GLN A 90 -6.38 11.07 7.01
CA GLN A 90 -4.92 11.20 6.91
C GLN A 90 -4.24 10.08 6.11
N ILE A 91 -4.95 9.02 5.77
CA ILE A 91 -4.42 7.89 4.98
C ILE A 91 -5.10 7.77 3.61
N ALA A 92 -5.83 8.81 3.20
CA ALA A 92 -6.50 8.87 1.91
C ALA A 92 -5.52 8.79 0.73
N ALA A 93 -6.03 8.38 -0.42
CA ALA A 93 -5.24 8.09 -1.62
C ALA A 93 -4.39 9.29 -2.08
N GLU A 94 -4.92 10.50 -1.94
CA GLU A 94 -4.28 11.77 -2.35
C GLU A 94 -3.03 12.05 -1.52
N ILE A 95 -3.06 11.71 -0.23
CA ILE A 95 -1.89 11.82 0.64
C ILE A 95 -0.85 10.82 0.16
N ALA A 96 -1.23 9.56 -0.09
CA ALA A 96 -0.28 8.56 -0.58
C ALA A 96 0.37 8.96 -1.92
N ALA A 97 -0.42 9.54 -2.84
CA ALA A 97 0.07 10.08 -4.12
C ALA A 97 1.02 11.27 -3.91
N GLY A 98 0.70 12.19 -3.00
CA GLY A 98 1.56 13.33 -2.64
C GLY A 98 2.93 12.93 -2.07
N TRP A 99 3.02 11.72 -1.50
CA TRP A 99 4.29 11.13 -1.02
C TRP A 99 4.91 10.16 -2.03
N SER A 100 4.35 10.07 -3.24
CA SER A 100 4.81 9.18 -4.32
C SER A 100 4.82 7.69 -3.96
N PHE A 101 3.90 7.25 -3.09
CA PHE A 101 3.61 5.82 -2.89
C PHE A 101 2.85 5.22 -4.07
N VAL A 102 2.18 6.04 -4.86
CA VAL A 102 1.62 5.70 -6.17
C VAL A 102 2.05 6.77 -7.17
N ASP A 103 2.11 6.40 -8.45
CA ASP A 103 2.41 7.30 -9.56
C ASP A 103 1.22 8.17 -9.93
N ASP A 104 0.00 7.61 -9.84
CA ASP A 104 -1.24 8.32 -10.18
C ASP A 104 -2.46 7.75 -9.44
N LEU A 105 -3.53 8.54 -9.39
CA LEU A 105 -4.86 8.14 -8.96
C LEU A 105 -5.80 8.12 -10.16
N ILE A 106 -6.31 6.95 -10.50
CA ILE A 106 -7.11 6.74 -11.71
C ILE A 106 -8.57 6.42 -11.38
N ASP A 107 -9.50 6.75 -12.28
CA ASP A 107 -10.87 6.25 -12.18
C ASP A 107 -10.86 4.71 -12.32
N PRO A 108 -11.63 3.96 -11.49
CA PRO A 108 -11.77 2.52 -11.65
C PRO A 108 -12.06 2.04 -13.08
N ALA A 109 -12.83 2.81 -13.87
CA ALA A 109 -13.15 2.51 -15.26
C ALA A 109 -11.92 2.55 -16.20
N ASP A 110 -10.91 3.35 -15.87
CA ASP A 110 -9.71 3.53 -16.68
C ASP A 110 -8.65 2.44 -16.44
N THR A 111 -8.82 1.63 -15.39
CA THR A 111 -7.88 0.57 -14.98
C THR A 111 -7.37 -0.28 -16.14
N ARG A 112 -8.26 -0.67 -17.07
CA ARG A 112 -7.88 -1.48 -18.23
C ARG A 112 -6.91 -0.75 -19.15
N ALA A 113 -7.18 0.51 -19.46
CA ALA A 113 -6.32 1.32 -20.33
C ALA A 113 -4.97 1.59 -19.66
N THR A 114 -4.98 1.88 -18.36
CA THR A 114 -3.77 2.09 -17.57
C THR A 114 -2.87 0.85 -17.52
N ILE A 115 -3.45 -0.34 -17.34
CA ILE A 115 -2.68 -1.60 -17.37
C ILE A 115 -2.04 -1.82 -18.75
N ILE A 116 -2.79 -1.59 -19.84
CA ILE A 116 -2.25 -1.70 -21.20
C ILE A 116 -1.05 -0.76 -21.37
N SER A 117 -1.21 0.52 -20.99
CA SER A 117 -0.11 1.50 -21.08
C SER A 117 1.11 1.09 -20.23
N GLY A 118 0.90 0.61 -19.00
CA GLY A 118 1.99 0.13 -18.14
C GLY A 118 2.75 -1.06 -18.75
N LEU A 119 2.05 -1.98 -19.42
CA LEU A 119 2.68 -3.11 -20.12
C LEU A 119 3.43 -2.65 -21.38
N GLU A 120 2.91 -1.67 -22.11
CA GLU A 120 3.58 -1.07 -23.27
C GLU A 120 4.88 -0.37 -22.85
N ILE A 121 4.85 0.41 -21.75
CA ILE A 121 6.04 1.05 -21.16
C ILE A 121 7.09 -0.01 -20.79
N GLY A 122 6.66 -1.10 -20.15
CA GLY A 122 7.54 -2.17 -19.70
C GLY A 122 8.02 -3.11 -20.80
N GLN A 123 7.55 -3.00 -22.05
CA GLN A 123 7.77 -4.02 -23.08
C GLN A 123 9.25 -4.32 -23.36
N THR A 124 10.11 -3.31 -23.27
CA THR A 124 11.55 -3.42 -23.53
C THR A 124 12.39 -3.46 -22.26
N LYS A 125 11.76 -3.65 -21.10
CA LYS A 125 12.43 -3.66 -19.79
C LYS A 125 13.55 -4.71 -19.75
N GLN A 126 14.74 -4.25 -19.37
CA GLN A 126 15.87 -5.08 -19.01
C GLN A 126 16.38 -4.65 -17.65
N VAL A 127 16.68 -5.62 -16.79
CA VAL A 127 17.15 -5.37 -15.42
C VAL A 127 18.45 -6.14 -15.21
N ASP A 128 19.55 -5.42 -15.05
CA ASP A 128 20.83 -6.00 -14.69
C ASP A 128 20.85 -6.40 -13.23
N ARG A 129 21.44 -7.55 -12.93
CA ARG A 129 21.55 -8.08 -11.57
C ARG A 129 22.92 -8.66 -11.29
N PRO A 130 23.39 -8.59 -10.03
CA PRO A 130 24.61 -9.26 -9.62
C PRO A 130 24.55 -10.76 -9.91
N TRP A 131 25.65 -11.31 -10.43
CA TRP A 131 25.75 -12.74 -10.67
C TRP A 131 25.69 -13.53 -9.35
N ARG A 132 24.89 -14.60 -9.35
CA ARG A 132 24.79 -15.58 -8.25
C ARG A 132 24.41 -16.93 -8.83
N LYS A 133 24.76 -18.03 -8.15
CA LYS A 133 24.33 -19.39 -8.55
C LYS A 133 22.80 -19.54 -8.52
N HIS A 134 22.18 -19.03 -7.46
CA HIS A 134 20.74 -18.95 -7.26
C HIS A 134 20.45 -18.00 -6.08
N GLY A 135 19.18 -17.61 -5.90
CA GLY A 135 18.74 -16.91 -4.70
C GLY A 135 18.64 -17.84 -3.47
N VAL A 136 18.48 -17.26 -2.28
CA VAL A 136 18.22 -17.98 -1.03
C VAL A 136 16.77 -17.74 -0.63
N LEU A 137 15.89 -18.67 -1.04
CA LEU A 137 14.46 -18.56 -0.77
C LEU A 137 14.19 -18.83 0.73
N PRO A 138 13.39 -17.99 1.41
CA PRO A 138 12.95 -18.28 2.78
C PRO A 138 12.11 -19.57 2.82
N VAL A 139 12.51 -20.56 3.62
CA VAL A 139 11.80 -21.84 3.77
C VAL A 139 10.71 -21.79 4.83
#